data_AF-A0A928Y8U5-F1
#
_entry.id   AF-A0A928Y8U5-F1
#
_cell.length_a   1.000
_cell.length_b   1.000
_cell.length_c   1.000
_cell.angle_alpha   90.00
_cell.angle_beta   90.00
_cell.angle_gamma   90.00
#
_symmetry.space_group_name_H-M   'P 1'
#
loop_
_entity.id
_entity.type
_entity.pdbx_description
1 polymer ?
#
loop_
_entity_poly.entity_id
_entity_poly.type
_entity_poly.pdbx_seq_one_letter_code
_entity_poly.pdbx_strand_id
1 'polypeptide(L)' 'MCIVCITFDVNSLISRLYADGWKLVHIRGSHHQFKHPTKPGRVTVTHPKRDIPTSTLCNIFKQAG' A
#
# COMPACT_ATOMS: atom_id res chain seq x y z
N MET A 1 19.39 -0.48 17.21
CA MET A 1 20.00 -0.51 15.87
C MET A 1 19.39 -1.72 15.14
N CYS A 2 18.68 -1.45 14.04
CA CYS A 2 18.24 -2.38 12.99
C CYS A 2 17.32 -3.57 13.37
N ILE A 3 16.05 -3.29 13.69
CA ILE A 3 14.97 -4.29 13.65
C ILE A 3 13.88 -3.77 12.69
N VAL A 4 14.18 -3.78 11.39
CA VAL A 4 13.16 -3.55 10.35
C VAL A 4 13.37 -4.50 9.18
N CYS A 5 13.63 -5.78 9.47
CA CYS A 5 13.49 -6.88 8.50
C CYS A 5 12.12 -7.56 8.65
N ILE A 6 11.04 -6.79 8.81
CA ILE A 6 9.68 -7.35 8.73
C ILE A 6 9.26 -7.25 7.27
N THR A 7 9.47 -8.34 6.54
CA THR A 7 8.86 -8.62 5.23
C THR A 7 7.34 -8.49 5.37
N PHE A 8 6.76 -7.41 4.83
CA PHE A 8 5.34 -7.11 4.98
C PHE A 8 4.58 -7.66 3.76
N ASP A 9 3.62 -8.55 4.01
CA ASP A 9 2.84 -9.18 2.95
C ASP A 9 1.87 -8.18 2.30
N VAL A 10 1.71 -8.28 0.98
CA VAL A 10 0.79 -7.42 0.21
C VAL A 10 -0.65 -7.52 0.68
N ASN A 11 -1.10 -8.71 1.09
CA ASN A 11 -2.48 -8.88 1.57
C ASN A 11 -2.72 -8.13 2.88
N SER A 12 -1.74 -8.14 3.79
CA SER A 12 -1.79 -7.40 5.04
C SER A 12 -1.84 -5.89 4.78
N LEU A 13 -1.08 -5.40 3.79
CA LEU A 13 -1.12 -3.99 3.40
C LEU A 13 -2.48 -3.59 2.82
N ILE A 14 -3.02 -4.41 1.90
CA ILE A 14 -4.33 -4.15 1.29
C ILE A 14 -5.43 -4.14 2.35
N SER A 15 -5.40 -5.11 3.28
CA SER A 15 -6.36 -5.19 4.39
C SER A 15 -6.28 -3.95 5.27
N ARG A 16 -5.07 -3.46 5.57
CA ARG A 16 -4.87 -2.23 6.33
C ARG A 16 -5.39 -1.01 5.58
N LEU A 17 -5.10 -0.90 4.28
CA LEU A 17 -5.61 0.19 3.44
C LEU A 17 -7.15 0.22 3.42
N TYR A 18 -7.82 -0.93 3.29
CA TYR A 18 -9.27 -1.00 3.37
C TYR A 18 -9.80 -0.59 4.76
N ALA A 19 -9.14 -1.00 5.85
CA ALA A 19 -9.51 -0.61 7.21
C ALA A 19 -9.32 0.91 7.45
N ASP A 20 -8.29 1.50 6.87
CA ASP A 20 -8.06 2.95 6.84
C ASP A 20 -9.05 3.70 5.91
N GLY A 21 -9.97 3.00 5.22
CA GLY A 21 -10.99 3.60 4.36
C GLY A 21 -10.52 3.90 2.92
N TRP A 22 -9.35 3.39 2.52
CA TRP A 22 -8.90 3.46 1.14
C TRP A 22 -9.73 2.54 0.27
N LYS A 23 -10.16 3.05 -0.89
CA LYS A 23 -10.94 2.28 -1.86
C LYS A 23 -10.16 2.07 -3.14
N LEU A 24 -10.21 0.86 -3.67
CA LEU A 24 -9.64 0.53 -4.97
C LEU A 24 -10.45 1.23 -6.06
N VAL A 25 -9.78 2.10 -6.83
CA VAL A 25 -10.44 2.88 -7.91
C VAL A 25 -10.10 2.32 -9.27
N HIS A 26 -8.88 1.83 -9.45
CA HIS A 26 -8.44 1.35 -10.75
C HIS A 26 -7.43 0.23 -10.59
N ILE A 27 -7.51 -0.76 -11.47
CA ILE A 27 -6.54 -1.84 -11.59
C ILE A 27 -5.98 -1.80 -13.02
N ARG A 28 -4.67 -1.74 -13.16
CA ARG A 28 -3.96 -1.84 -14.45
C ARG A 28 -2.96 -3.00 -14.35
N GLY A 29 -3.37 -4.18 -14.80
CA GLY A 29 -2.58 -5.40 -14.65
C GLY A 29 -2.22 -5.63 -13.19
N SER A 30 -0.92 -5.67 -12.89
CA SER A 30 -0.39 -5.84 -11.55
C SER A 30 -0.53 -4.60 -10.65
N HIS A 31 -0.87 -3.43 -11.18
CA HIS A 31 -0.92 -2.18 -10.43
C HIS A 31 -2.34 -1.89 -9.93
N HIS A 32 -2.52 -1.91 -8.62
CA HIS A 32 -3.76 -1.59 -7.91
C HIS A 32 -3.66 -0.16 -7.38
N GLN A 33 -4.57 0.70 -7.80
CA GLN A 33 -4.59 2.10 -7.40
C GLN A 33 -5.74 2.39 -6.44
N PHE A 34 -5.38 2.80 -5.24
CA PHE A 34 -6.28 3.14 -4.15
C PHE A 34 -6.42 4.65 -4.00
N LYS A 35 -7.63 5.10 -3.67
CA LYS A 35 -7.96 6.49 -3.37
C LYS A 35 -8.68 6.55 -2.02
N HIS A 36 -8.34 7.55 -1.22
CA HIS A 36 -9.06 7.86 0.00
C HIS A 36 -10.11 8.95 -0.28
N PRO A 37 -11.34 8.85 0.27
CA PRO A 37 -12.36 9.87 0.06
C PRO A 37 -12.00 11.22 0.70
N THR A 38 -11.32 11.19 1.87
CA THR A 38 -11.03 12.39 2.67
C THR A 38 -9.61 12.93 2.47
N LYS A 39 -8.67 12.09 2.04
CA LYS A 39 -7.25 12.45 1.98
C LYS A 39 -6.86 12.71 0.52
N PRO A 40 -6.24 13.85 0.20
CA PRO A 40 -5.76 14.13 -1.14
C PRO A 40 -4.53 13.25 -1.42
N GLY A 41 -4.70 12.23 -2.27
CA GLY A 41 -3.62 11.33 -2.62
C GLY A 41 -4.11 10.07 -3.32
N ARG A 42 -3.18 9.40 -4.03
CA ARG A 42 -3.44 8.11 -4.66
C ARG A 42 -2.29 7.18 -4.36
N VAL A 43 -2.60 6.04 -3.76
CA VAL A 43 -1.62 5.00 -3.45
C VAL A 43 -1.64 3.96 -4.55
N THR A 44 -0.48 3.62 -5.09
CA THR A 44 -0.36 2.53 -6.07
C THR A 44 0.38 1.37 -5.43
N VAL A 45 -0.27 0.21 -5.35
CA VAL A 45 0.29 -1.04 -4.84
C VAL A 45 0.45 -2.02 -6.00
N THR A 46 1.63 -2.63 -6.14
CA THR A 46 1.86 -3.68 -7.12
C THR A 46 1.60 -5.07 -6.53
N HIS A 47 0.72 -5.83 -7.16
CA HIS A 47 0.38 -7.22 -6.84
C HIS A 47 0.71 -8.06 -8.10
N PRO A 48 1.61 -9.07 -8.06
CA PRO A 48 1.51 -10.25 -7.19
C PRO A 48 2.74 -10.52 -6.31
N LYS A 49 3.63 -9.53 -6.10
CA LYS A 49 4.77 -9.74 -5.20
C LYS A 49 4.26 -10.10 -3.81
N ARG A 50 4.80 -11.16 -3.20
CA ARG A 50 4.49 -11.51 -1.80
C ARG A 50 5.12 -10.51 -0.85
N ASP A 51 6.34 -10.10 -1.14
CA ASP A 51 7.11 -9.21 -0.27
C ASP A 51 7.23 -7.80 -0.87
N ILE A 52 6.81 -6.80 -0.08
CA ILE A 52 7.07 -5.40 -0.40
C ILE A 52 8.26 -4.94 0.46
N PRO A 53 9.33 -4.41 -0.17
CA PRO A 53 10.44 -3.87 0.60
C PRO A 53 9.98 -2.68 1.44
N THR A 54 10.53 -2.56 2.64
CA THR A 54 10.19 -1.50 3.61
C THR A 54 10.24 -0.09 3.02
N SER A 55 11.15 0.15 2.07
CA SER A 55 11.23 1.43 1.34
C SER A 55 9.93 1.78 0.60
N THR A 56 9.33 0.80 -0.06
CA THR A 56 8.05 0.97 -0.77
C THR A 56 6.91 1.17 0.21
N LEU A 57 6.89 0.45 1.34
CA LEU A 57 5.90 0.68 2.41
C LEU A 57 5.99 2.11 2.95
N CYS A 58 7.19 2.56 3.31
CA CYS A 58 7.41 3.93 3.78
C CYS A 58 6.94 4.96 2.75
N ASN A 59 7.17 4.72 1.46
CA ASN A 59 6.70 5.61 0.40
C ASN A 59 5.16 5.61 0.31
N ILE A 60 4.53 4.45 0.44
CA ILE A 60 3.07 4.30 0.47
C ILE A 60 2.47 5.04 1.67
N PHE A 61 3.06 4.89 2.87
CA PHE A 61 2.59 5.60 4.07
C PHE A 61 2.77 7.11 3.94
N LYS A 62 3.91 7.58 3.40
CA LYS A 62 4.12 9.01 3.09
C LYS A 62 3.10 9.54 2.10
N GLN A 63 2.71 8.76 1.10
CA GLN A 63 1.67 9.13 0.13
C GLN A 63 0.26 9.07 0.73
N ALA A 64 0.07 8.28 1.78
CA ALA A 64 -1.20 8.11 2.47
C ALA A 64 -1.51 9.22 3.50
N GLY A 65 -0.66 10.25 3.59
CA GLY A 65 -0.82 11.42 4.45
C GLY A 65 0.11 11.39 5.65
#